data_AF-A0A2A2G1D9-F1
#
_entry.id   AF-A0A2A2G1D9-F1
#
_cell.length_a   1.000
_cell.length_b   1.000
_cell.length_c   1.000
_cell.angle_alpha   90.00
_cell.angle_beta   90.00
_cell.angle_gamma   90.00
#
_symmetry.space_group_name_H-M   'P 1'
#
loop_
_entity.id
_entity.type
_entity.pdbx_description
1 polymer ?
#
loop_
_entity_poly.entity_id
_entity_poly.type
_entity_poly.pdbx_seq_one_letter_code
_entity_poly.pdbx_strand_id
1 'polypeptide(L)'
;MLGMLAGALVFLGPGLISGLRTGDGGLTWGAECVVETADGAVGLDREEAKRATTAVALAARGVEAPDTSGLDPAVLRRLADGPPEDAGASLSCRGSAADDLPQQQLTATGLTPRAERVRAAMTEVFGEQSLGGFAPGGVGQGHGEESTHYDGRAVDVFFRPVTEENRREGWLLAHWLVAHAEDLDVQYVIFDDRFWSAHSSRGRWRDYDAPEPGNEILRHLDHVHVDVLRGGRE
;
A
#
# COMPACT_ATOMS: atom_id res chain seq x y z
N MET A 1 25.13 0.89 70.72
CA MET A 1 24.62 -0.50 70.67
C MET A 1 24.83 -1.03 69.26
N LEU A 2 25.53 -2.15 69.14
CA LEU A 2 25.91 -2.84 67.91
C LEU A 2 24.88 -3.96 67.62
N GLY A 3 24.59 -4.26 66.35
CA GLY A 3 23.96 -5.53 65.91
C GLY A 3 22.70 -5.36 65.04
N MET A 4 22.85 -5.39 63.71
CA MET A 4 22.64 -6.53 62.80
C MET A 4 21.18 -6.72 62.32
N LEU A 5 20.93 -6.41 61.05
CA LEU A 5 19.80 -6.95 60.27
C LEU A 5 20.36 -7.66 59.03
N ALA A 6 20.09 -8.96 58.94
CA ALA A 6 20.54 -9.85 57.90
C ALA A 6 19.70 -9.69 56.62
N GLY A 7 20.37 -9.60 55.47
CA GLY A 7 19.74 -9.67 54.16
C GLY A 7 19.57 -11.13 53.72
N ALA A 8 18.36 -11.49 53.28
CA ALA A 8 18.08 -12.78 52.67
C ALA A 8 18.30 -12.70 51.15
N LEU A 9 19.32 -13.40 50.64
CA LEU A 9 19.44 -13.75 49.23
C LEU A 9 18.56 -14.97 48.94
N VAL A 10 17.68 -14.88 47.94
CA VAL A 10 16.97 -16.02 47.38
C VAL A 10 17.67 -16.43 46.09
N PHE A 11 18.27 -17.62 46.09
CA PHE A 11 18.73 -18.35 44.91
C PHE A 11 17.65 -19.34 44.46
N LEU A 12 17.15 -19.20 43.23
CA LEU A 12 16.40 -20.18 42.45
C LEU A 12 16.89 -19.97 41.00
N GLY A 13 17.79 -20.77 40.42
CA GLY A 13 17.67 -22.17 40.00
C GLY A 13 17.64 -22.20 38.45
N PRO A 14 18.52 -22.93 37.74
CA PRO A 14 18.62 -22.84 36.28
C PRO A 14 17.50 -23.64 35.61
N GLY A 15 16.45 -22.95 35.18
CA GLY A 15 15.36 -23.51 34.38
C GLY A 15 15.70 -23.53 32.89
N LEU A 16 15.96 -24.73 32.37
CA LEU A 16 15.70 -25.24 31.01
C LEU A 16 15.29 -24.19 29.94
N ILE A 17 16.27 -23.67 29.19
CA ILE A 17 16.02 -23.05 27.88
C ILE A 17 16.07 -24.20 26.85
N SER A 18 14.91 -24.77 26.53
CA SER A 18 14.78 -25.74 25.44
C SER A 18 14.05 -25.09 24.28
N GLY A 19 14.80 -24.79 23.22
CA GLY A 19 14.29 -24.86 21.85
C GLY A 19 13.54 -23.66 21.27
N LEU A 20 14.13 -22.46 21.29
CA LEU A 20 13.88 -21.53 20.17
C LEU A 20 14.64 -22.07 18.95
N ARG A 21 13.94 -22.78 18.07
CA ARG A 21 14.38 -22.89 16.67
C ARG A 21 14.19 -21.51 16.07
N THR A 22 15.28 -20.73 16.05
CA THR A 22 15.44 -19.60 15.15
C THR A 22 15.37 -20.13 13.72
N GLY A 23 14.16 -20.09 13.14
CA GLY A 23 14.05 -19.86 11.70
C GLY A 23 14.71 -18.52 11.41
N ASP A 24 15.35 -18.43 10.25
CA ASP A 24 16.23 -17.35 9.79
C ASP A 24 15.58 -15.96 9.90
N GLY A 25 15.59 -15.41 11.11
CA GLY A 25 15.10 -14.09 11.44
C GLY A 25 16.19 -13.09 11.12
N GLY A 26 16.38 -12.82 9.83
CA GLY A 26 17.15 -11.67 9.37
C GLY A 26 16.58 -10.42 10.04
N LEU A 27 17.39 -9.79 10.88
CA LEU A 27 17.12 -8.49 11.48
C LEU A 27 16.61 -7.53 10.39
N THR A 28 15.49 -6.86 10.65
CA THR A 28 14.75 -5.91 9.77
C THR A 28 15.53 -4.63 9.39
N TRP A 29 16.86 -4.66 9.44
CA TRP A 29 17.74 -3.59 8.99
C TRP A 29 17.78 -3.59 7.47
N GLY A 30 16.94 -2.75 6.85
CA GLY A 30 16.98 -2.48 5.40
C GLY A 30 15.69 -2.78 4.64
N ALA A 31 14.71 -3.47 5.25
CA ALA A 31 13.43 -3.70 4.59
C ALA A 31 12.68 -2.39 4.34
N GLU A 32 12.42 -2.13 3.06
CA GLU A 32 11.67 -0.97 2.57
C GLU A 32 10.17 -1.24 2.58
N CYS A 33 9.80 -2.51 2.39
CA CYS A 33 8.44 -2.99 2.44
C CYS A 33 8.30 -4.14 3.44
N VAL A 34 7.10 -4.30 3.98
CA VAL A 34 6.76 -5.36 4.93
C VAL A 34 5.43 -5.97 4.54
N VAL A 35 5.37 -7.30 4.52
CA VAL A 35 4.14 -8.08 4.35
C VAL A 35 3.82 -8.80 5.64
N GLU A 36 2.63 -8.57 6.19
CA GLU A 36 2.18 -9.20 7.43
C GLU A 36 1.55 -10.56 7.14
N THR A 37 2.29 -11.65 7.25
CA THR A 37 1.78 -13.02 6.98
C THR A 37 1.20 -13.68 8.23
N ALA A 38 0.64 -14.89 8.10
CA ALA A 38 0.19 -15.68 9.26
C ALA A 38 1.35 -16.10 10.19
N ASP A 39 2.55 -16.26 9.64
CA ASP A 39 3.75 -16.69 10.37
C ASP A 39 4.58 -15.50 10.89
N GLY A 40 4.16 -14.27 10.58
CA GLY A 40 4.80 -13.03 11.02
C GLY A 40 5.10 -12.06 9.87
N ALA A 41 5.73 -10.94 10.23
CA ALA A 41 6.14 -9.91 9.29
C ALA A 41 7.35 -10.36 8.46
N VAL A 42 7.23 -10.29 7.14
CA VAL A 42 8.31 -10.57 6.18
C VAL A 42 8.74 -9.27 5.53
N GLY A 43 10.03 -8.92 5.64
CA GLY A 43 10.61 -7.74 5.01
C GLY A 43 10.99 -8.01 3.56
N LEU A 44 10.76 -7.02 2.68
CA LEU A 44 11.16 -7.01 1.28
C LEU A 44 11.94 -5.74 0.98
N ASP A 45 12.90 -5.81 0.06
CA ASP A 45 13.37 -4.61 -0.62
C ASP A 45 12.31 -4.09 -1.62
N ARG A 46 12.51 -2.88 -2.15
CA ARG A 46 11.55 -2.26 -3.08
C ARG A 46 11.33 -3.08 -4.34
N GLU A 47 12.38 -3.66 -4.92
CA GLU A 47 12.32 -4.40 -6.18
C GLU A 47 11.62 -5.75 -6.00
N GLU A 48 11.87 -6.43 -4.87
CA GLU A 48 11.14 -7.62 -4.44
C GLU A 48 9.65 -7.33 -4.26
N ALA A 49 9.28 -6.20 -3.65
CA ALA A 49 7.88 -5.80 -3.48
C ALA A 49 7.21 -5.50 -4.82
N LYS A 50 7.87 -4.75 -5.72
CA LYS A 50 7.38 -4.48 -7.09
C LYS A 50 7.18 -5.79 -7.86
N ARG A 51 8.13 -6.71 -7.80
CA ARG A 51 8.05 -8.03 -8.44
C ARG A 51 6.92 -8.89 -7.87
N ALA A 52 6.81 -8.98 -6.54
CA ALA A 52 5.80 -9.78 -5.87
C ALA A 52 4.38 -9.29 -6.18
N THR A 53 4.13 -7.99 -6.05
CA THR A 53 2.83 -7.36 -6.34
C THR A 53 2.44 -7.46 -7.82
N THR A 54 3.40 -7.27 -8.73
CA THR A 54 3.16 -7.44 -10.17
C THR A 54 2.85 -8.89 -10.51
N ALA A 55 3.57 -9.85 -9.90
CA ALA A 55 3.34 -11.28 -10.11
C ALA A 55 1.93 -11.72 -9.70
N VAL A 56 1.48 -11.33 -8.50
CA VAL A 56 0.13 -11.70 -8.03
C VAL A 56 -0.96 -11.04 -8.85
N ALA A 57 -0.79 -9.79 -9.28
CA ALA A 57 -1.75 -9.08 -10.13
C ALA A 57 -1.89 -9.73 -11.52
N LEU A 58 -0.77 -10.10 -12.16
CA LEU A 58 -0.79 -10.79 -13.45
C LEU A 58 -1.37 -12.21 -13.32
N ALA A 59 -1.00 -12.93 -12.26
CA ALA A 59 -1.51 -14.27 -11.99
C ALA A 59 -3.03 -14.28 -11.75
N ALA A 60 -3.57 -13.30 -11.02
CA ALA A 60 -5.03 -13.15 -10.81
C ALA A 60 -5.79 -12.98 -12.13
N ARG A 61 -5.14 -12.38 -13.14
CA ARG A 61 -5.68 -12.22 -14.49
C ARG A 61 -5.43 -13.42 -15.43
N GLY A 62 -4.75 -14.46 -14.96
CA GLY A 62 -4.35 -15.60 -15.80
C GLY A 62 -3.31 -15.24 -16.87
N VAL A 63 -2.56 -14.15 -16.66
CA VAL A 63 -1.47 -13.71 -17.53
C VAL A 63 -0.15 -14.27 -16.99
N GLU A 64 0.82 -14.52 -17.87
CA GLU A 64 2.16 -14.95 -17.47
C GLU A 64 2.79 -13.94 -16.50
N ALA A 65 3.11 -14.41 -15.30
CA ALA A 65 3.72 -13.62 -14.24
C ALA A 65 5.25 -13.69 -14.32
N PRO A 66 5.98 -12.65 -13.87
CA PRO A 66 7.44 -12.69 -13.77
C PRO A 66 7.90 -13.80 -12.81
N ASP A 67 9.16 -14.22 -12.97
CA ASP A 67 9.79 -15.18 -12.07
C ASP A 67 9.82 -14.65 -10.62
N THR A 68 9.22 -15.40 -9.71
CA THR A 68 9.18 -15.09 -8.27
C THR A 68 10.20 -15.89 -7.45
N SER A 69 11.17 -16.52 -8.11
CA SER A 69 12.24 -17.26 -7.43
C SER A 69 12.93 -16.38 -6.37
N GLY A 70 13.10 -16.94 -5.18
CA GLY A 70 13.66 -16.23 -4.02
C GLY A 70 12.65 -15.46 -3.18
N LEU A 71 11.40 -15.29 -3.62
CA LEU A 71 10.33 -14.76 -2.78
C LEU A 71 9.70 -15.85 -1.91
N ASP A 72 9.34 -15.48 -0.68
CA ASP A 72 8.60 -16.38 0.22
C ASP A 72 7.20 -16.69 -0.36
N PRO A 73 6.83 -17.97 -0.55
CA PRO A 73 5.49 -18.34 -1.00
C PRO A 73 4.36 -17.83 -0.09
N ALA A 74 4.61 -17.65 1.21
CA ALA A 74 3.66 -17.07 2.15
C ALA A 74 3.39 -15.58 1.85
N VAL A 75 4.40 -14.84 1.39
CA VAL A 75 4.24 -13.46 0.92
C VAL A 75 3.34 -13.41 -0.31
N LEU A 76 3.62 -14.24 -1.32
CA LEU A 76 2.82 -14.27 -2.55
C LEU A 76 1.36 -14.64 -2.26
N ARG A 77 1.13 -15.65 -1.43
CA ARG A 77 -0.23 -16.04 -1.01
C ARG A 77 -0.91 -14.90 -0.26
N ARG A 78 -0.21 -14.25 0.67
CA ARG A 78 -0.78 -13.15 1.44
C ARG A 78 -1.15 -11.95 0.58
N LEU A 79 -0.31 -11.59 -0.39
CA LEU A 79 -0.59 -10.52 -1.33
C LEU A 79 -1.76 -10.87 -2.27
N ALA A 80 -1.89 -12.13 -2.66
CA ALA A 80 -2.97 -12.60 -3.53
C ALA A 80 -4.32 -12.69 -2.80
N ASP A 81 -4.34 -13.27 -1.60
CA ASP A 81 -5.58 -13.66 -0.92
C ASP A 81 -6.07 -12.63 0.12
N GLY A 82 -5.12 -11.88 0.71
CA GLY A 82 -5.35 -11.01 1.87
C GLY A 82 -5.14 -11.71 3.23
N PRO A 83 -5.53 -11.04 4.33
CA PRO A 83 -5.64 -11.63 5.67
C PRO A 83 -6.57 -12.86 5.70
N PRO A 84 -6.46 -13.78 6.67
CA PRO A 84 -7.42 -14.87 6.76
C PRO A 84 -8.81 -14.27 7.02
N GLU A 85 -9.80 -14.67 6.20
CA GLU A 85 -11.18 -14.20 6.28
C GLU A 85 -11.39 -12.70 5.95
N ASP A 86 -10.41 -12.02 5.32
CA ASP A 86 -10.53 -10.62 4.89
C ASP A 86 -9.63 -10.34 3.65
N ALA A 87 -9.93 -9.29 2.90
CA ALA A 87 -9.12 -8.83 1.76
C ALA A 87 -8.06 -7.77 2.14
N GLY A 88 -8.11 -7.26 3.37
CA GLY A 88 -7.44 -6.06 3.89
C GLY A 88 -5.94 -5.85 3.63
N ALA A 89 -5.48 -4.66 4.04
CA ALA A 89 -4.09 -4.20 3.95
C ALA A 89 -3.08 -5.25 4.43
N SER A 90 -2.25 -5.73 3.51
CA SER A 90 -1.28 -6.80 3.75
C SER A 90 0.17 -6.39 3.47
N LEU A 91 0.38 -5.40 2.60
CA LEU A 91 1.69 -4.81 2.28
C LEU A 91 1.75 -3.37 2.77
N SER A 92 2.86 -2.97 3.40
CA SER A 92 3.20 -1.57 3.66
C SER A 92 4.61 -1.30 3.15
N CYS A 93 4.83 -0.19 2.44
CA CYS A 93 6.15 0.25 2.01
C CYS A 93 6.45 1.64 2.56
N ARG A 94 7.70 1.90 2.96
CA ARG A 94 8.15 3.24 3.38
C ARG A 94 7.87 4.24 2.25
N GLY A 95 7.36 5.41 2.62
CA GLY A 95 7.17 6.51 1.68
C GLY A 95 8.46 7.28 1.44
N SER A 96 8.69 7.66 0.19
CA SER A 96 9.72 8.60 -0.25
C SER A 96 9.11 9.54 -1.29
N ALA A 97 8.74 10.75 -0.87
CA ALA A 97 8.17 11.75 -1.77
C ALA A 97 9.28 12.66 -2.29
N ALA A 98 9.41 12.73 -3.62
CA ALA A 98 10.33 13.66 -4.26
C ALA A 98 9.87 15.12 -4.02
N ASP A 99 10.83 15.99 -3.69
CA ASP A 99 10.60 17.39 -3.32
C ASP A 99 10.96 18.38 -4.43
N ASP A 100 11.62 17.92 -5.50
CA ASP A 100 12.17 18.73 -6.59
C ASP A 100 11.48 18.49 -7.95
N LEU A 101 10.25 17.96 -7.92
CA LEU A 101 9.47 17.74 -9.13
C LEU A 101 8.84 19.03 -9.67
N PRO A 102 8.86 19.28 -11.00
CA PRO A 102 8.15 20.41 -11.57
C PRO A 102 6.63 20.18 -11.54
N GLN A 103 5.88 21.27 -11.33
CA GLN A 103 4.44 21.29 -11.54
C GLN A 103 4.11 21.05 -13.01
N GLN A 104 3.12 20.20 -13.27
CA GLN A 104 2.68 19.87 -14.63
C GLN A 104 1.29 20.43 -14.92
N GLN A 105 1.06 20.78 -16.18
CA GLN A 105 -0.24 21.23 -16.67
C GLN A 105 -1.09 20.04 -17.13
N LEU A 106 -2.41 20.23 -17.19
CA LEU A 106 -3.33 19.23 -17.69
C LEU A 106 -3.06 18.91 -19.17
N THR A 107 -3.21 17.63 -19.51
CA THR A 107 -3.26 17.16 -20.90
C THR A 107 -4.69 17.21 -21.42
N ALA A 108 -4.91 16.80 -22.67
CA ALA A 108 -6.23 16.79 -23.31
C ALA A 108 -7.26 15.89 -22.60
N THR A 109 -6.81 14.91 -21.82
CA THR A 109 -7.68 14.02 -21.04
C THR A 109 -8.19 14.65 -19.75
N GLY A 110 -7.61 15.78 -19.32
CA GLY A 110 -7.84 16.38 -18.01
C GLY A 110 -6.96 15.82 -16.89
N LEU A 111 -6.01 14.93 -17.20
CA LEU A 111 -4.98 14.46 -16.28
C LEU A 111 -3.65 15.18 -16.52
N THR A 112 -2.84 15.32 -15.48
CA THR A 112 -1.43 15.67 -15.60
C THR A 112 -0.63 14.53 -16.26
N PRO A 113 0.49 14.81 -16.95
CA PRO A 113 1.37 13.78 -17.50
C PRO A 113 1.78 12.70 -16.49
N ARG A 114 1.98 13.07 -15.22
CA ARG A 114 2.30 12.13 -14.14
C ARG A 114 1.13 11.20 -13.81
N ALA A 115 -0.09 11.71 -13.70
CA ALA A 115 -1.27 10.86 -13.52
C ALA A 115 -1.54 9.95 -14.74
N GLU A 116 -1.24 10.42 -15.96
CA GLU A 116 -1.29 9.57 -17.16
C GLU A 116 -0.28 8.42 -17.12
N ARG A 117 0.93 8.64 -16.58
CA ARG A 117 1.90 7.55 -16.37
C ARG A 117 1.37 6.49 -15.43
N VAL A 118 0.73 6.88 -14.32
CA VAL A 118 0.08 5.92 -13.40
C VAL A 118 -0.97 5.13 -14.16
N ARG A 119 -1.87 5.80 -14.89
CA ARG A 119 -2.93 5.16 -15.67
C ARG A 119 -2.39 4.18 -16.71
N ALA A 120 -1.34 4.56 -17.44
CA ALA A 120 -0.72 3.68 -18.43
C ALA A 120 -0.08 2.45 -17.77
N ALA A 121 0.70 2.64 -16.70
CA ALA A 121 1.36 1.55 -15.98
C ALA A 121 0.34 0.59 -15.33
N MET A 122 -0.74 1.12 -14.76
CA MET A 122 -1.85 0.31 -14.27
C MET A 122 -2.48 -0.51 -15.42
N THR A 123 -2.66 0.08 -16.60
CA THR A 123 -3.25 -0.62 -17.75
C THR A 123 -2.38 -1.79 -18.22
N GLU A 124 -1.05 -1.66 -18.17
CA GLU A 124 -0.13 -2.73 -18.54
C GLU A 124 -0.28 -3.96 -17.63
N VAL A 125 -0.44 -3.74 -16.32
CA VAL A 125 -0.50 -4.83 -15.34
C VAL A 125 -1.91 -5.37 -15.17
N PHE A 126 -2.91 -4.50 -15.10
CA PHE A 126 -4.30 -4.86 -14.74
C PHE A 126 -5.26 -4.87 -15.94
N GLY A 127 -4.82 -4.43 -17.12
CA GLY A 127 -5.68 -4.28 -18.30
C GLY A 127 -6.59 -3.06 -18.23
N GLU A 128 -7.61 -3.00 -19.09
CA GLU A 128 -8.60 -1.93 -19.05
C GLU A 128 -9.37 -1.95 -17.72
N GLN A 129 -9.42 -0.80 -17.04
CA GLN A 129 -10.14 -0.64 -15.78
C GLN A 129 -11.35 0.29 -15.91
N SER A 130 -12.25 0.18 -14.94
CA SER A 130 -13.31 1.17 -14.72
C SER A 130 -12.73 2.39 -14.01
N LEU A 131 -12.43 3.44 -14.77
CA LEU A 131 -11.78 4.66 -14.26
C LEU A 131 -12.76 5.82 -14.08
N GLY A 132 -12.48 6.71 -13.12
CA GLY A 132 -13.20 7.97 -12.95
C GLY A 132 -12.37 9.05 -12.25
N GLY A 133 -13.05 10.17 -11.93
CA GLY A 133 -12.44 11.32 -11.26
C GLY A 133 -11.69 12.29 -12.19
N PHE A 134 -11.80 12.14 -13.51
CA PHE A 134 -11.24 13.06 -14.49
C PHE A 134 -12.07 13.09 -15.78
N ALA A 135 -11.93 14.15 -16.57
CA ALA A 135 -12.61 14.32 -17.85
C ALA A 135 -11.84 15.30 -18.75
N PRO A 136 -11.98 15.23 -20.09
CA PRO A 136 -11.37 16.21 -20.99
C PRO A 136 -11.70 17.65 -20.58
N GLY A 137 -10.66 18.48 -20.45
CA GLY A 137 -10.78 19.86 -19.95
C GLY A 137 -10.72 20.00 -18.42
N GLY A 138 -10.61 18.89 -17.69
CA GLY A 138 -10.58 18.85 -16.22
C GLY A 138 -11.96 18.72 -15.59
N VAL A 139 -11.98 18.48 -14.27
CA VAL A 139 -13.19 18.46 -13.45
C VAL A 139 -13.12 19.59 -12.43
N GLY A 140 -14.28 20.15 -12.03
CA GLY A 140 -14.34 21.27 -11.08
C GLY A 140 -15.44 21.15 -10.02
N GLN A 141 -16.13 20.01 -9.97
CA GLN A 141 -17.19 19.71 -9.00
C GLN A 141 -17.28 18.20 -8.77
N GLY A 142 -18.01 17.77 -7.73
CA GLY A 142 -18.28 16.36 -7.44
C GLY A 142 -17.33 15.70 -6.44
N HIS A 143 -16.32 16.43 -5.96
CA HIS A 143 -15.35 15.98 -4.96
C HIS A 143 -15.25 16.99 -3.79
N GLY A 144 -14.55 16.63 -2.71
CA GLY A 144 -14.25 17.54 -1.60
C GLY A 144 -13.48 18.79 -2.06
N GLU A 145 -13.56 19.89 -1.30
CA GLU A 145 -13.03 21.20 -1.70
C GLU A 145 -11.54 21.18 -2.06
N GLU A 146 -10.74 20.38 -1.35
CA GLU A 146 -9.29 20.25 -1.56
C GLU A 146 -8.91 19.03 -2.40
N SER A 147 -9.84 18.53 -3.22
CA SER A 147 -9.62 17.31 -3.99
C SER A 147 -8.54 17.48 -5.07
N THR A 148 -7.63 16.52 -5.11
CA THR A 148 -6.57 16.38 -6.11
C THR A 148 -7.10 16.08 -7.52
N HIS A 149 -8.37 15.65 -7.64
CA HIS A 149 -9.07 15.52 -8.93
C HIS A 149 -9.19 16.85 -9.67
N TYR A 150 -9.40 17.96 -8.94
CA TYR A 150 -9.51 19.29 -9.55
C TYR A 150 -8.19 19.78 -10.16
N ASP A 151 -7.07 19.22 -9.72
CA ASP A 151 -5.75 19.46 -10.31
C ASP A 151 -5.39 18.45 -11.43
N GLY A 152 -6.28 17.49 -11.76
CA GLY A 152 -6.00 16.39 -12.68
C GLY A 152 -4.88 15.45 -12.21
N ARG A 153 -4.68 15.35 -10.88
CA ARG A 153 -3.62 14.53 -10.28
C ARG A 153 -4.12 13.19 -9.75
N ALA A 154 -5.42 12.94 -9.80
CA ALA A 154 -6.01 11.76 -9.20
C ALA A 154 -6.87 10.96 -10.18
N VAL A 155 -6.93 9.67 -9.91
CA VAL A 155 -7.73 8.69 -10.65
C VAL A 155 -8.41 7.78 -9.63
N ASP A 156 -9.71 7.57 -9.81
CA ASP A 156 -10.46 6.56 -9.07
C ASP A 156 -10.58 5.30 -9.93
N VAL A 157 -10.31 4.13 -9.36
CA VAL A 157 -10.45 2.83 -10.00
C VAL A 157 -11.54 2.04 -9.30
N PHE A 158 -12.67 1.82 -9.98
CA PHE A 158 -13.87 1.26 -9.37
C PHE A 158 -13.89 -0.26 -9.33
N PHE A 159 -14.24 -0.81 -8.16
CA PHE A 159 -14.44 -2.23 -7.87
C PHE A 159 -15.86 -2.42 -7.32
N ARG A 160 -16.85 -2.49 -8.23
CA ARG A 160 -18.28 -2.49 -7.90
C ARG A 160 -18.98 -3.78 -8.33
N PRO A 161 -19.97 -4.27 -7.54
CA PRO A 161 -20.42 -3.77 -6.23
C PRO A 161 -19.43 -4.10 -5.10
N VAL A 162 -19.61 -3.53 -3.90
CA VAL A 162 -18.75 -3.85 -2.74
C VAL A 162 -18.97 -5.29 -2.31
N THR A 163 -18.04 -6.17 -2.68
CA THR A 163 -18.00 -7.60 -2.34
C THR A 163 -16.61 -7.97 -1.90
N GLU A 164 -16.46 -9.09 -1.19
CA GLU A 164 -15.14 -9.55 -0.74
C GLU A 164 -14.17 -9.83 -1.91
N GLU A 165 -14.69 -10.33 -3.03
CA GLU A 165 -13.94 -10.54 -4.26
C GLU A 165 -13.45 -9.21 -4.85
N ASN A 166 -14.33 -8.22 -4.99
CA ASN A 166 -13.96 -6.89 -5.49
C ASN A 166 -13.03 -6.13 -4.52
N ARG A 167 -13.19 -6.33 -3.20
CA ARG A 167 -12.25 -5.82 -2.20
C ARG A 167 -10.86 -6.41 -2.40
N ARG A 168 -10.75 -7.71 -2.67
CA ARG A 168 -9.46 -8.38 -2.95
C ARG A 168 -8.79 -7.81 -4.19
N GLU A 169 -9.53 -7.63 -5.29
CA GLU A 169 -9.02 -6.99 -6.51
C GLU A 169 -8.55 -5.54 -6.27
N GLY A 170 -9.30 -4.77 -5.48
CA GLY A 170 -8.89 -3.43 -5.08
C GLY A 170 -7.61 -3.43 -4.24
N TRP A 171 -7.45 -4.39 -3.33
CA TRP A 171 -6.23 -4.54 -2.54
C TRP A 171 -5.02 -4.98 -3.37
N LEU A 172 -5.19 -5.81 -4.40
CA LEU A 172 -4.12 -6.11 -5.37
C LEU A 172 -3.59 -4.83 -6.01
N LEU A 173 -4.49 -3.96 -6.48
CA LEU A 173 -4.11 -2.67 -7.07
C LEU A 173 -3.47 -1.74 -6.03
N ALA A 174 -4.07 -1.60 -4.84
CA ALA A 174 -3.56 -0.72 -3.80
C ALA A 174 -2.14 -1.10 -3.36
N HIS A 175 -1.87 -2.40 -3.17
CA HIS A 175 -0.53 -2.88 -2.84
C HIS A 175 0.48 -2.62 -3.97
N TRP A 176 0.07 -2.84 -5.23
CA TRP A 176 0.92 -2.57 -6.38
C TRP A 176 1.28 -1.08 -6.48
N LEU A 177 0.31 -0.18 -6.32
CA LEU A 177 0.54 1.27 -6.31
C LEU A 177 1.51 1.69 -5.21
N VAL A 178 1.39 1.12 -4.01
CA VAL A 178 2.31 1.40 -2.88
C VAL A 178 3.73 0.88 -3.16
N ALA A 179 3.87 -0.30 -3.76
CA ALA A 179 5.17 -0.85 -4.14
C ALA A 179 5.85 0.01 -5.21
N HIS A 180 5.10 0.51 -6.20
CA HIS A 180 5.58 1.31 -7.33
C HIS A 180 5.54 2.83 -7.09
N ALA A 181 5.24 3.27 -5.87
CA ALA A 181 4.94 4.67 -5.59
C ALA A 181 6.06 5.66 -5.96
N GLU A 182 7.32 5.26 -5.76
CA GLU A 182 8.48 6.11 -6.08
C GLU A 182 8.64 6.30 -7.60
N ASP A 183 8.60 5.22 -8.37
CA ASP A 183 8.73 5.25 -9.84
C ASP A 183 7.59 6.03 -10.51
N LEU A 184 6.42 6.04 -9.87
CA LEU A 184 5.19 6.63 -10.38
C LEU A 184 4.85 8.00 -9.77
N ASP A 185 5.71 8.52 -8.89
CA ASP A 185 5.49 9.77 -8.14
C ASP A 185 4.14 9.78 -7.39
N VAL A 186 3.67 8.63 -6.89
CA VAL A 186 2.41 8.53 -6.13
C VAL A 186 2.56 9.22 -4.78
N GLN A 187 1.57 10.02 -4.42
CA GLN A 187 1.52 10.75 -3.16
C GLN A 187 0.65 10.03 -2.12
N TYR A 188 -0.58 9.63 -2.51
CA TYR A 188 -1.51 8.89 -1.66
C TYR A 188 -2.19 7.75 -2.41
N VAL A 189 -2.54 6.72 -1.64
CA VAL A 189 -3.46 5.66 -2.04
C VAL A 189 -4.51 5.53 -0.94
N ILE A 190 -5.79 5.56 -1.28
CA ILE A 190 -6.92 5.44 -0.34
C ILE A 190 -7.82 4.31 -0.83
N PHE A 191 -8.13 3.37 0.06
CA PHE A 191 -9.03 2.26 -0.23
C PHE A 191 -9.52 1.61 1.07
N ASP A 192 -10.79 1.20 1.10
CA ASP A 192 -11.33 0.30 2.13
C ASP A 192 -11.14 0.84 3.57
N ASP A 193 -11.52 2.10 3.80
CA ASP A 193 -11.28 2.88 5.03
C ASP A 193 -9.80 3.01 5.44
N ARG A 194 -8.87 2.81 4.51
CA ARG A 194 -7.43 2.95 4.76
C ARG A 194 -6.81 3.97 3.82
N PHE A 195 -5.74 4.59 4.28
CA PHE A 195 -4.86 5.34 3.39
C PHE A 195 -3.38 5.12 3.68
N TRP A 196 -2.60 5.15 2.60
CA TRP A 196 -1.15 5.17 2.59
C TRP A 196 -0.65 6.50 2.04
N SER A 197 0.54 6.93 2.47
CA SER A 197 1.14 8.20 2.04
C SER A 197 2.65 8.08 1.81
N ALA A 198 3.12 8.61 0.68
CA ALA A 198 4.53 8.72 0.37
C ALA A 198 5.29 9.66 1.32
N HIS A 199 4.58 10.50 2.07
CA HIS A 199 5.19 11.43 3.04
C HIS A 199 5.45 10.73 4.39
N SER A 200 5.01 9.48 4.55
CA SER A 200 5.23 8.69 5.77
C SER A 200 6.46 7.81 5.61
N SER A 201 7.56 8.17 6.27
CA SER A 201 8.78 7.35 6.28
C SER A 201 8.60 5.96 6.91
N ARG A 202 7.53 5.77 7.70
CA ARG A 202 7.14 4.46 8.25
C ARG A 202 6.26 3.65 7.31
N GLY A 203 5.63 4.30 6.32
CA GLY A 203 4.89 3.60 5.26
C GLY A 203 3.63 2.84 5.70
N ARG A 204 3.16 3.04 6.93
CA ARG A 204 2.01 2.29 7.48
C ARG A 204 0.70 2.81 6.92
N TRP A 205 -0.21 1.89 6.61
CA TRP A 205 -1.62 2.20 6.43
C TRP A 205 -2.20 2.80 7.70
N ARG A 206 -3.05 3.82 7.53
CA ARG A 206 -3.78 4.50 8.61
C ARG A 206 -5.27 4.45 8.31
N ASP A 207 -6.10 4.58 9.34
CA ASP A 207 -7.55 4.74 9.17
C ASP A 207 -7.84 5.99 8.34
N TYR A 208 -8.73 5.87 7.36
CA TYR A 208 -9.25 6.99 6.58
C TYR A 208 -10.56 7.47 7.23
N ASP A 209 -10.54 8.70 7.74
CA ASP A 209 -11.71 9.32 8.36
C ASP A 209 -12.60 9.97 7.29
N ALA A 210 -13.57 9.22 6.78
CA ALA A 210 -14.52 9.73 5.79
C ALA A 210 -15.49 10.77 6.39
N PRO A 211 -15.85 11.84 5.64
CA PRO A 211 -16.85 12.79 6.09
C PRO A 211 -18.25 12.16 6.12
N GLU A 212 -19.12 12.71 6.97
CA GLU A 212 -20.52 12.30 6.99
C GLU A 212 -21.30 12.81 5.75
N PRO A 213 -22.18 12.00 5.14
CA PRO A 213 -22.54 10.64 5.54
C PRO A 213 -21.47 9.61 5.16
N GLY A 214 -21.07 8.73 6.09
CA GLY A 214 -20.06 7.67 5.84
C GLY A 214 -20.54 6.52 4.93
N ASN A 215 -20.94 6.83 3.69
CA ASN A 215 -21.36 5.84 2.69
C ASN A 215 -20.17 5.16 2.00
N GLU A 216 -20.43 4.10 1.23
CA GLU A 216 -19.42 3.28 0.55
C GLU A 216 -18.46 4.09 -0.33
N ILE A 217 -18.97 5.13 -1.01
CA ILE A 217 -18.18 5.98 -1.90
C ILE A 217 -17.24 6.86 -1.07
N LEU A 218 -17.77 7.60 -0.09
CA LEU A 218 -16.94 8.50 0.73
C LEU A 218 -15.90 7.74 1.57
N ARG A 219 -16.19 6.49 1.93
CA ARG A 219 -15.28 5.57 2.63
C ARG A 219 -14.31 4.82 1.71
N HIS A 220 -14.38 5.05 0.40
CA HIS A 220 -13.54 4.39 -0.61
C HIS A 220 -13.65 2.85 -0.56
N LEU A 221 -14.84 2.31 -0.22
CA LEU A 221 -15.07 0.86 -0.18
C LEU A 221 -15.27 0.27 -1.58
N ASP A 222 -15.65 1.10 -2.55
CA ASP A 222 -16.00 0.71 -3.91
C ASP A 222 -15.00 1.18 -4.98
N HIS A 223 -13.92 1.87 -4.57
CA HIS A 223 -12.86 2.31 -5.47
C HIS A 223 -11.53 2.55 -4.76
N VAL A 224 -10.44 2.25 -5.46
CA VAL A 224 -9.10 2.70 -5.07
C VAL A 224 -8.91 4.11 -5.62
N HIS A 225 -8.68 5.08 -4.74
CA HIS A 225 -8.24 6.41 -5.11
C HIS A 225 -6.71 6.46 -5.08
N VAL A 226 -6.11 6.99 -6.14
CA VAL A 226 -4.67 7.27 -6.20
C VAL A 226 -4.45 8.69 -6.70
N ASP A 227 -3.56 9.42 -6.03
CA ASP A 227 -3.11 10.72 -6.51
C ASP A 227 -1.59 10.84 -6.49
N VAL A 228 -1.09 11.69 -7.39
CA VAL A 228 0.34 11.89 -7.61
C VAL A 228 0.83 13.22 -7.07
N LEU A 229 2.14 13.30 -6.80
CA LEU A 229 2.81 14.50 -6.32
C LEU A 229 2.51 15.69 -7.22
N ARG A 230 2.20 16.84 -6.60
CA ARG A 230 1.92 18.10 -7.30
C ARG A 230 3.14 18.63 -8.03
N GLY A 231 4.31 18.48 -7.42
CA GLY A 231 5.51 19.25 -7.76
C GLY A 231 5.45 20.69 -7.27
N GLY A 232 6.59 21.38 -7.31
CA GLY A 232 6.75 22.79 -7.01
C GLY A 232 6.69 23.68 -8.25
N ARG A 233 6.54 24.99 -8.03
CA ARG A 233 6.88 25.97 -9.07
C ARG A 233 8.40 26.11 -9.11
N GLU A 234 9.00 26.10 -10.30
CA GLU A 234 10.29 26.75 -10.52
C GLU A 234 10.17 28.26 -10.26
#